data_AF-A0A382JFD3-F1
#
_entry.id   AF-A0A382JFD3-F1
#
_cell.length_a   1.000
_cell.length_b   1.000
_cell.length_c   1.000
_cell.angle_alpha   90.00
_cell.angle_beta   90.00
_cell.angle_gamma   90.00
#
_symmetry.space_group_name_H-M   'P 1'
#
loop_
_entity.id
_entity.type
_entity.pdbx_description
1 polymer ?
#
loop_
_entity_poly.entity_id
_entity_poly.type
_entity_poly.pdbx_seq_one_letter_code
_entity_poly.pdbx_strand_id
1 'polypeptide(L)'
;PILLEPVMQIQVTVPVEHAGQVISDLNSRRAKISQTEDEGQMEIISATISLAETFKYTTDLRSMTKGRGTFTMEFYQYQPLPPSKLNKP
;
A
#
# COMPACT_ATOMS: atom_id res chain seq x y z
N PRO A 1 -9.16 8.32 -26.36
CA PRO A 1 -9.48 7.26 -25.37
C PRO A 1 -8.48 7.36 -24.21
N ILE A 2 -8.89 7.06 -22.98
CA ILE A 2 -7.98 7.07 -21.80
C ILE A 2 -7.86 5.66 -21.24
N LEU A 3 -6.64 5.28 -20.83
CA LEU A 3 -6.40 4.03 -20.14
C LEU A 3 -6.65 4.23 -18.64
N LEU A 4 -7.27 3.24 -18.00
CA LEU A 4 -7.58 3.26 -16.57
C LEU A 4 -6.75 2.19 -15.85
N GLU A 5 -6.37 2.46 -14.61
CA GLU A 5 -5.78 1.47 -13.69
C GLU A 5 -6.71 1.23 -12.49
N PRO A 6 -6.76 0.00 -11.94
CA PRO A 6 -7.49 -0.28 -10.72
C PRO A 6 -6.70 0.23 -9.50
N VAL A 7 -7.39 0.96 -8.64
CA VAL A 7 -6.93 1.41 -7.33
C VAL A 7 -7.54 0.51 -6.27
N MET A 8 -6.70 0.07 -5.35
CA MET A 8 -7.07 -0.72 -4.20
C MET A 8 -7.09 0.17 -2.95
N GLN A 9 -8.03 -0.06 -2.06
CA GLN A 9 -7.91 0.35 -0.67
C GLN A 9 -7.10 -0.73 0.05
N ILE A 10 -6.02 -0.33 0.70
CA ILE A 10 -5.14 -1.21 1.46
C ILE A 10 -5.17 -0.80 2.93
N GLN A 11 -5.30 -1.77 3.81
CA GLN A 11 -5.16 -1.57 5.26
C GLN A 11 -4.04 -2.48 5.75
N VAL A 12 -3.08 -1.91 6.47
CA VAL A 12 -1.86 -2.61 6.91
C VAL A 12 -1.76 -2.51 8.42
N THR A 13 -1.75 -3.65 9.11
CA THR A 13 -1.68 -3.72 10.58
C THR A 13 -0.32 -4.28 10.98
N VAL A 14 0.47 -3.49 11.72
CA VAL A 14 1.88 -3.79 12.01
C VAL A 14 2.26 -3.37 13.43
N PRO A 15 3.25 -4.01 14.07
CA PRO A 15 3.79 -3.49 15.33
C PRO A 15 4.35 -2.07 15.17
N VAL A 16 4.17 -1.22 16.20
CA VAL A 16 4.59 0.19 16.18
C VAL A 16 6.09 0.33 15.85
N GLU A 17 6.94 -0.60 16.30
CA GLU A 17 8.38 -0.59 15.98
C GLU A 17 8.71 -0.74 14.48
N HIS A 18 7.75 -1.21 13.67
CA HIS A 18 7.90 -1.41 12.22
C HIS A 18 7.08 -0.42 11.38
N ALA A 19 6.20 0.37 11.99
CA ALA A 19 5.28 1.27 11.30
C ALA A 19 6.00 2.26 10.38
N GLY A 20 7.07 2.91 10.86
CA GLY A 20 7.82 3.88 10.06
C GLY A 20 8.43 3.28 8.78
N GLN A 21 8.93 2.04 8.85
CA GLN A 21 9.48 1.35 7.68
C GLN A 21 8.37 1.02 6.66
N VAL A 22 7.21 0.59 7.14
CA VAL A 22 6.05 0.24 6.30
C VAL A 22 5.45 1.48 5.63
N ILE A 23 5.36 2.60 6.35
CA ILE A 23 4.94 3.88 5.79
C ILE A 23 5.92 4.34 4.70
N SER A 24 7.23 4.16 4.90
CA SER A 24 8.24 4.50 3.90
C SER A 24 8.07 3.67 2.62
N ASP A 25 7.87 2.35 2.73
CA ASP A 25 7.63 1.47 1.58
C ASP A 25 6.33 1.84 0.84
N LEU A 26 5.22 2.07 1.56
CA LEU A 26 3.95 2.50 0.96
C LEU A 26 4.11 3.80 0.16
N ASN A 27 4.82 4.79 0.69
CA ASN A 27 5.12 6.02 -0.02
C ASN A 27 5.99 5.77 -1.27
N SER A 28 6.99 4.88 -1.18
CA SER A 28 7.83 4.52 -2.33
C SER A 28 7.02 3.87 -3.47
N ARG A 29 5.94 3.16 -3.12
CA ARG A 29 4.96 2.57 -4.03
C ARG A 29 3.88 3.54 -4.49
N ARG A 30 4.01 4.82 -4.14
CA ARG A 30 3.05 5.89 -4.47
C ARG A 30 1.66 5.63 -3.90
N ALA A 31 1.57 4.94 -2.77
CA ALA A 31 0.33 4.85 -2.02
C ALA A 31 -0.03 6.23 -1.44
N LYS A 32 -1.32 6.56 -1.41
CA LYS A 32 -1.83 7.73 -0.73
C LYS A 32 -2.41 7.29 0.61
N ILE A 33 -1.66 7.52 1.68
CA ILE A 33 -2.09 7.25 3.05
C ILE A 33 -3.22 8.21 3.41
N SER A 34 -4.34 7.66 3.88
CA SER A 34 -5.49 8.44 4.34
C SER A 34 -5.49 8.62 5.84
N GLN A 35 -5.07 7.60 6.59
CA GLN A 35 -5.13 7.60 8.05
C GLN A 35 -4.15 6.60 8.63
N THR A 36 -3.63 6.91 9.82
CA THR A 36 -2.96 5.96 10.71
C THR A 36 -3.69 5.94 12.05
N GLU A 37 -3.92 4.75 12.60
CA GLU A 37 -4.60 4.53 13.87
C GLU A 37 -3.68 3.74 14.81
N ASP A 38 -3.56 4.22 16.05
CA ASP A 38 -2.80 3.55 17.11
C ASP A 38 -3.74 2.60 17.88
N GLU A 39 -3.41 1.32 17.90
CA GLU A 39 -4.06 0.26 18.68
C GLU A 39 -3.08 -0.36 19.69
N GLY A 40 -2.41 0.49 20.47
CA GLY A 40 -1.57 0.12 21.60
C GLY A 40 -0.18 -0.34 21.19
N GLN A 41 -0.02 -1.61 20.83
CA GLN A 41 1.26 -2.14 20.31
C GLN A 41 1.25 -2.29 18.79
N MET A 42 0.13 -1.99 18.15
CA MET A 42 -0.08 -2.10 16.72
C MET A 42 -0.45 -0.74 16.15
N GLU A 43 -0.05 -0.50 14.91
CA GLU A 43 -0.46 0.63 14.08
C GLU A 43 -1.24 0.08 12.90
N ILE A 44 -2.40 0.67 12.61
CA ILE A 44 -3.20 0.39 11.42
C ILE A 44 -3.03 1.55 10.43
N ILE A 45 -2.50 1.26 9.25
CA ILE A 45 -2.25 2.23 8.19
C ILE A 45 -3.26 1.98 7.07
N SER A 46 -4.14 2.95 6.83
CA SER A 46 -5.11 2.93 5.74
C SER A 46 -4.61 3.79 4.58
N ALA A 47 -4.62 3.23 3.37
CA ALA A 47 -4.14 3.93 2.18
C ALA A 47 -4.89 3.48 0.91
N THR A 48 -4.71 4.23 -0.17
CA THR A 48 -5.06 3.79 -1.53
C THR A 48 -3.80 3.58 -2.35
N ILE A 49 -3.78 2.54 -3.18
CA ILE A 49 -2.60 2.15 -3.96
C ILE A 49 -3.04 1.57 -5.32
N SER A 50 -2.28 1.87 -6.38
CA SER A 50 -2.50 1.19 -7.67
C SER A 50 -2.16 -0.29 -7.54
N LEU A 51 -3.03 -1.18 -8.02
CA LEU A 51 -2.80 -2.63 -7.97
C LEU A 51 -1.47 -3.04 -8.61
N ALA A 52 -1.00 -2.30 -9.63
CA ALA A 52 0.28 -2.57 -10.28
C ALA A 52 1.50 -2.39 -9.35
N GLU A 53 1.37 -1.60 -8.28
CA GLU A 53 2.46 -1.31 -7.33
C GLU A 53 2.50 -2.31 -6.16
N THR A 54 1.52 -3.19 -6.03
CA THR A 54 1.38 -4.13 -4.90
C THR A 54 2.01 -5.49 -5.19
N PHE A 55 2.59 -5.68 -6.38
CA PHE A 55 3.32 -6.91 -6.71
C PHE A 55 4.43 -7.14 -5.69
N LYS A 56 4.50 -8.37 -5.15
CA LYS A 56 5.39 -8.80 -4.05
C LYS A 56 5.15 -8.16 -2.67
N TYR A 57 4.12 -7.33 -2.49
CA TYR A 57 3.88 -6.65 -1.22
C TYR A 57 3.78 -7.59 -0.01
N THR A 58 3.16 -8.77 -0.17
CA THR A 58 3.14 -9.81 0.89
C THR A 58 4.52 -10.22 1.36
N THR A 59 5.44 -10.47 0.42
CA THR A 59 6.82 -10.89 0.73
C THR A 59 7.60 -9.74 1.37
N ASP A 60 7.46 -8.54 0.83
CA ASP A 60 8.17 -7.35 1.29
C ASP A 60 7.70 -6.96 2.70
N LEU A 61 6.39 -6.94 2.95
CA LEU A 61 5.82 -6.68 4.28
C LEU A 61 6.33 -7.69 5.31
N ARG A 62 6.33 -8.99 4.96
CA ARG A 62 6.85 -10.04 5.84
C ARG A 62 8.32 -9.78 6.19
N SER A 63 9.13 -9.37 5.22
CA SER A 63 10.55 -9.07 5.44
C SER A 63 10.75 -7.86 6.37
N MET A 64 10.04 -6.75 6.11
CA MET A 64 10.14 -5.51 6.90
C MET A 64 9.68 -5.68 8.35
N THR A 65 8.67 -6.52 8.56
CA THR A 65 8.00 -6.68 9.87
C THR A 65 8.44 -7.94 10.62
N LYS A 66 9.47 -8.65 10.13
CA LYS A 66 9.88 -9.96 10.66
C LYS A 66 8.70 -10.96 10.75
N GLY A 67 7.76 -10.84 9.81
CA GLY A 67 6.56 -11.67 9.71
C GLY A 67 5.41 -11.32 10.65
N ARG A 68 5.45 -10.14 11.30
CA ARG A 68 4.42 -9.69 12.24
C ARG A 68 3.40 -8.70 11.65
N GLY A 69 3.59 -8.29 10.41
CA GLY A 69 2.65 -7.43 9.68
C GLY A 69 1.62 -8.24 8.90
N THR A 70 0.40 -7.71 8.83
CA THR A 70 -0.68 -8.23 7.98
C THR A 70 -1.28 -7.10 7.16
N PHE A 71 -1.95 -7.43 6.07
CA PHE A 71 -2.68 -6.44 5.29
C PHE A 71 -3.92 -7.04 4.64
N THR A 72 -4.90 -6.19 4.35
CA THR A 72 -6.04 -6.49 3.49
C THR A 72 -6.05 -5.53 2.31
N MET A 73 -6.63 -5.98 1.18
CA MET A 73 -6.81 -5.14 0.00
C MET A 73 -8.18 -5.39 -0.62
N GLU A 74 -8.90 -4.31 -0.90
CA GLU A 74 -10.21 -4.34 -1.54
C GLU A 74 -10.23 -3.36 -2.72
N PHE A 75 -11.00 -3.68 -3.76
CA PHE A 75 -11.15 -2.79 -4.90
C PHE A 75 -11.80 -1.48 -4.44
N TYR A 76 -11.21 -0.34 -4.83
CA TYR A 76 -11.74 0.97 -4.50
C TYR A 76 -12.40 1.63 -5.72
N GLN A 77 -11.63 1.84 -6.78
CA GLN A 77 -12.13 2.43 -8.02
C GLN A 77 -11.15 2.25 -9.19
N TYR A 78 -11.58 2.63 -10.39
CA TYR A 78 -10.67 2.87 -11.51
C TYR A 78 -10.26 4.35 -11.54
N GLN A 79 -8.99 4.63 -11.85
CA GLN A 79 -8.49 5.99 -12.08
C GLN A 79 -7.74 6.09 -13.41
N PRO A 80 -7.64 7.28 -14.03
CA PRO A 80 -6.79 7.48 -15.21
C PRO A 80 -5.35 7.04 -14.94
N LEU A 81 -4.79 6.25 -15.85
CA LEU A 81 -3.40 5.81 -15.75
C LEU A 81 -2.48 7.06 -15.78
N PRO A 82 -1.57 7.21 -14.80
CA PRO A 82 -0.65 8.33 -14.77
C PRO A 82 0.21 8.39 -16.03
N PRO A 83 0.55 9.59 -16.55
CA PRO A 83 1.36 9.72 -17.76
C PRO A 83 2.70 8.98 -17.71
N SER A 84 3.29 8.86 -16.52
CA SER A 84 4.55 8.15 -16.28
C SER A 84 4.49 6.64 -16.52
N LYS A 85 3.29 6.06 -16.66
CA LYS A 85 3.08 4.63 -16.90
C LYS A 85 2.59 4.29 -18.32
N LEU A 86 2.25 5.28 -19.16
CA LEU A 86 1.67 5.05 -20.49
C LEU A 86 2.59 4.32 -21.48
N ASN A 87 3.92 4.39 -21.28
CA ASN A 87 4.93 3.84 -22.19
C ASN A 87 5.82 2.78 -21.54
N LYS A 88 5.37 2.12 -20.47
CA LYS A 88 6.11 0.96 -19.95
C LYS A 88 5.87 -0.23 -20.90
N PRO A 89 6.94 -0.89 -21.40
CA PRO A 89 6.82 -2.04 -22.29
C PRO A 89 6.14 -3.23 -21.61
#